data_AF-A0A0R2F7D3-F1
#
_entry.id   AF-A0A0R2F7D3-F1
#
_cell.length_a   1.000
_cell.length_b   1.000
_cell.length_c   1.000
_cell.angle_alpha   90.00
_cell.angle_beta   90.00
_cell.angle_gamma   90.00
#
_symmetry.space_group_name_H-M   'P 1'
#
loop_
_entity.id
_entity.type
_entity.pdbx_description
1 polymer ?
#
loop_
_entity_poly.entity_id
_entity_poly.type
_entity_poly.pdbx_seq_one_letter_code
_entity_poly.pdbx_strand_id
1 'polypeptide(L)'
;MDDQTLLELAAMTLQTRRDKGEAILAAKLHIPIAAVASGDAALTAKQRDGLRYLFTDYEWMLAQKIVVLNATTPSEEGVAWRFQEAKATIAQAWLRQAGVKTVVKQVQDEAGSAAHLQIRMDYGSHGLVDLLDFIVPAKDLQKLETKQLTLLEWTKKQLPAPSESD
;
A
#
# COMPACT_ATOMS: atom_id res chain seq x y z
N MET A 1 -7.46 4.73 -14.20
CA MET A 1 -7.69 3.71 -13.15
C MET A 1 -9.18 3.59 -12.93
N ASP A 2 -9.74 2.42 -13.28
CA ASP A 2 -11.13 2.07 -13.00
C ASP A 2 -11.38 1.85 -11.50
N ASP A 3 -12.65 1.72 -11.13
CA ASP A 3 -13.10 1.59 -9.74
C ASP A 3 -12.62 0.29 -9.07
N GLN A 4 -12.66 -0.83 -9.81
CA GLN A 4 -12.23 -2.13 -9.29
C GLN A 4 -10.75 -2.12 -8.92
N THR A 5 -9.90 -1.64 -9.82
CA THR A 5 -8.46 -1.51 -9.61
C THR A 5 -8.14 -0.57 -8.45
N LEU A 6 -8.88 0.55 -8.34
CA LEU A 6 -8.70 1.48 -7.22
C LEU A 6 -9.03 0.83 -5.88
N LEU A 7 -10.11 0.05 -5.78
CA LEU A 7 -10.46 -0.69 -4.57
C LEU A 7 -9.41 -1.73 -4.20
N GLU A 8 -8.96 -2.50 -5.18
CA GLU A 8 -7.93 -3.52 -5.00
C GLU A 8 -6.63 -2.91 -4.45
N LEU A 9 -6.18 -1.79 -5.03
CA LEU A 9 -4.98 -1.10 -4.56
C LEU A 9 -5.17 -0.49 -3.17
N ALA A 10 -6.33 0.11 -2.90
CA ALA A 10 -6.63 0.76 -1.62
C ALA A 10 -6.83 -0.24 -0.47
N ALA A 11 -7.39 -1.42 -0.74
CA ALA A 11 -7.50 -2.47 0.26
C ALA A 11 -6.11 -2.89 0.77
N MET A 12 -5.14 -2.96 -0.13
CA MET A 12 -3.75 -3.31 0.18
C MET A 12 -2.95 -2.20 0.87
N THR A 13 -3.42 -0.95 0.87
CA THR A 13 -2.79 0.12 1.68
C THR A 13 -3.28 0.17 3.11
N LEU A 14 -4.47 -0.39 3.39
CA LEU A 14 -5.07 -0.42 4.73
C LEU A 14 -4.65 -1.62 5.57
N GLN A 15 -4.36 -2.74 4.94
CA GLN A 15 -3.90 -3.97 5.59
C GLN A 15 -3.02 -4.76 4.64
N THR A 16 -2.06 -5.52 5.17
CA THR A 16 -1.29 -6.51 4.39
C THR A 16 -2.21 -7.55 3.72
N ARG A 17 -3.38 -7.80 4.33
CA ARG A 17 -4.38 -8.75 3.85
C ARG A 17 -5.55 -8.02 3.17
N ARG A 18 -5.73 -8.29 1.88
CA ARG A 18 -6.77 -7.70 1.02
C ARG A 18 -8.18 -7.81 1.62
N ASP A 19 -8.56 -9.00 2.09
CA ASP A 19 -9.88 -9.27 2.67
C ASP A 19 -10.19 -8.39 3.88
N LYS A 20 -9.17 -8.10 4.71
CA LYS A 20 -9.31 -7.19 5.84
C LYS A 20 -9.38 -5.73 5.41
N GLY A 21 -8.62 -5.34 4.39
CA GLY A 21 -8.68 -4.02 3.79
C GLY A 21 -10.05 -3.72 3.20
N GLU A 22 -10.61 -4.64 2.41
CA GLU A 22 -11.95 -4.52 1.82
C GLU A 22 -13.05 -4.41 2.88
N ALA A 23 -12.95 -5.14 3.99
CA ALA A 23 -13.87 -5.01 5.11
C ALA A 23 -13.85 -3.60 5.74
N ILE A 24 -12.65 -3.00 5.89
CA ILE A 24 -12.51 -1.62 6.39
C ILE A 24 -13.11 -0.62 5.39
N LEU A 25 -12.89 -0.81 4.09
CA LEU A 25 -13.47 0.05 3.05
C LEU A 25 -15.01 -0.02 3.07
N ALA A 26 -15.58 -1.22 3.19
CA ALA A 26 -17.01 -1.41 3.29
C ALA A 26 -17.58 -0.73 4.57
N ALA A 27 -16.90 -0.89 5.70
CA ALA A 27 -17.35 -0.35 6.98
C ALA A 27 -17.22 1.18 7.08
N LYS A 28 -16.07 1.75 6.67
CA LYS A 28 -15.75 3.17 6.87
C LYS A 28 -16.16 4.07 5.73
N LEU A 29 -16.12 3.58 4.49
CA LEU A 29 -16.46 4.35 3.29
C LEU A 29 -17.80 3.93 2.67
N HIS A 30 -18.51 2.98 3.31
CA HIS A 30 -19.79 2.45 2.85
C HIS A 30 -19.75 2.01 1.39
N ILE A 31 -18.65 1.37 0.98
CA ILE A 31 -18.44 0.93 -0.39
C ILE A 31 -19.05 -0.46 -0.58
N PRO A 32 -19.95 -0.66 -1.55
CA PRO A 32 -20.50 -1.97 -1.86
C PRO A 32 -19.50 -2.78 -2.70
N ILE A 33 -18.45 -3.31 -2.05
CA ILE A 33 -17.29 -3.96 -2.70
C ILE A 33 -17.72 -4.99 -3.77
N ALA A 34 -18.65 -5.89 -3.44
CA ALA A 34 -19.12 -6.92 -4.36
C ALA A 34 -19.79 -6.35 -5.62
N ALA A 35 -20.63 -5.31 -5.48
CA ALA A 35 -21.33 -4.69 -6.60
C ALA A 35 -20.37 -3.87 -7.49
N VAL A 36 -19.33 -3.26 -6.91
CA VAL A 36 -18.30 -2.58 -7.69
C VAL A 36 -17.42 -3.60 -8.42
N ALA A 37 -17.11 -4.73 -7.80
CA ALA A 37 -16.33 -5.81 -8.41
C ALA A 37 -17.08 -6.51 -9.56
N SER A 38 -18.41 -6.64 -9.49
CA SER A 38 -19.24 -7.18 -10.57
C SER A 38 -19.58 -6.16 -11.67
N GLY A 39 -19.28 -4.87 -11.44
CA GLY A 39 -19.64 -3.78 -12.35
C GLY A 39 -21.09 -3.30 -12.22
N ASP A 40 -21.84 -3.82 -11.24
CA ASP A 40 -23.23 -3.45 -10.96
C ASP A 40 -23.36 -2.09 -10.23
N ALA A 41 -22.26 -1.56 -9.69
CA ALA A 41 -22.19 -0.25 -9.06
C ALA A 41 -20.90 0.48 -9.42
N ALA A 42 -20.98 1.81 -9.50
CA ALA A 42 -19.83 2.70 -9.64
C ALA A 42 -19.55 3.43 -8.30
N LEU A 43 -18.28 3.76 -8.06
CA LEU A 43 -17.89 4.57 -6.92
C LEU A 43 -18.37 6.01 -7.11
N THR A 44 -18.93 6.58 -6.05
CA THR A 44 -19.22 8.03 -6.02
C THR A 44 -17.91 8.83 -6.01
N ALA A 45 -17.96 10.10 -6.44
CA ALA A 45 -16.80 10.99 -6.39
C ALA A 45 -16.19 11.09 -4.98
N LYS A 46 -17.05 11.18 -3.95
CA LYS A 46 -16.63 11.20 -2.54
C LYS A 46 -15.89 9.92 -2.13
N GLN A 47 -16.36 8.76 -2.57
CA GLN A 47 -15.69 7.48 -2.30
C GLN A 47 -14.34 7.41 -3.02
N ARG A 48 -14.27 7.81 -4.29
CA ARG A 48 -13.01 7.87 -5.04
C ARG A 48 -11.99 8.80 -4.39
N ASP A 49 -12.41 9.98 -3.95
CA ASP A 49 -11.55 10.91 -3.23
C ASP A 49 -11.09 10.30 -1.90
N GLY A 50 -12.00 9.69 -1.14
CA GLY A 50 -11.67 8.98 0.10
C GLY A 50 -10.61 7.90 -0.10
N LEU A 51 -10.71 7.11 -1.18
CA LEU A 51 -9.74 6.08 -1.54
C LEU A 51 -8.39 6.69 -1.96
N ARG A 52 -8.39 7.76 -2.75
CA ARG A 52 -7.15 8.48 -3.13
C ARG A 52 -6.37 8.92 -1.90
N TYR A 53 -7.05 9.45 -0.88
CA TYR A 53 -6.40 9.96 0.33
C TYR A 53 -5.83 8.86 1.25
N LEU A 54 -6.03 7.58 0.92
CA LEU A 54 -5.34 6.48 1.60
C LEU A 54 -3.88 6.31 1.12
N PHE A 55 -3.54 6.92 -0.01
CA PHE A 55 -2.19 6.88 -0.57
C PHE A 55 -1.46 8.18 -0.24
N THR A 56 -0.14 8.11 -0.12
CA THR A 56 0.70 9.31 -0.26
C THR A 56 0.67 9.79 -1.72
N ASP A 57 1.08 11.04 -1.97
CA ASP A 57 1.15 11.54 -3.36
C ASP A 57 2.08 10.69 -4.24
N TYR A 58 3.20 10.22 -3.67
CA TYR A 58 4.13 9.35 -4.37
C TYR A 58 3.51 7.97 -4.68
N GLU A 59 2.82 7.38 -3.70
CA GLU A 59 2.14 6.10 -3.88
C GLU A 59 0.99 6.21 -4.88
N TRP A 60 0.26 7.33 -4.88
CA TRP A 60 -0.77 7.59 -5.87
C TRP A 60 -0.19 7.66 -7.28
N MET A 61 0.91 8.41 -7.46
CA MET A 61 1.62 8.44 -8.74
C MET A 61 2.11 7.05 -9.15
N LEU A 62 2.69 6.29 -8.22
CA LEU A 62 3.16 4.94 -8.47
C LEU A 62 2.00 4.02 -8.90
N ALA A 63 0.88 4.07 -8.20
CA ALA A 63 -0.32 3.32 -8.53
C ALA A 63 -0.80 3.61 -9.97
N GLN A 64 -0.85 4.89 -10.38
CA GLN A 64 -1.20 5.24 -11.76
C GLN A 64 -0.21 4.66 -12.79
N LYS A 65 1.10 4.72 -12.50
CA LYS A 65 2.14 4.14 -13.37
C LYS A 65 1.98 2.62 -13.50
N ILE A 66 1.70 1.93 -12.40
CA ILE A 66 1.53 0.48 -12.37
C ILE A 66 0.27 0.06 -13.11
N VAL A 67 -0.82 0.82 -13.03
CA VAL A 67 -2.03 0.56 -13.83
C VAL A 67 -1.74 0.63 -15.32
N VAL A 68 -1.01 1.65 -15.78
CA VAL A 68 -0.61 1.77 -17.19
C VAL A 68 0.31 0.63 -17.61
N LEU A 69 1.28 0.26 -16.77
CA LEU A 69 2.17 -0.87 -17.01
C LEU A 69 1.40 -2.19 -17.08
N ASN A 70 0.42 -2.41 -16.20
CA ASN A 70 -0.38 -3.63 -16.20
C ASN A 70 -1.31 -3.73 -17.42
N ALA A 71 -1.81 -2.60 -17.91
CA ALA A 71 -2.60 -2.58 -19.14
C ALA A 71 -1.77 -2.89 -20.40
N THR A 72 -0.46 -2.57 -20.39
CA THR A 72 0.44 -2.76 -21.54
C THR A 72 1.19 -4.09 -21.50
N THR A 73 1.55 -4.55 -20.30
CA THR A 73 2.23 -5.82 -20.06
C THR A 73 1.56 -6.48 -18.86
N PRO A 74 0.45 -7.22 -19.01
CA PRO A 74 -0.25 -7.81 -17.87
C PRO A 74 0.65 -8.72 -17.01
N SER A 75 0.39 -8.77 -15.70
CA SER A 75 0.97 -9.75 -14.79
C SER A 75 -0.10 -10.73 -14.35
N GLU A 76 0.28 -12.00 -14.21
CA GLU A 76 -0.60 -13.07 -13.76
C GLU A 76 -1.01 -12.87 -12.28
N GLU A 77 -0.15 -12.23 -11.50
CA GLU A 77 -0.36 -11.88 -10.09
C GLU A 77 -1.26 -10.64 -9.90
N GLY A 78 -1.51 -9.88 -10.97
CA GLY A 78 -2.40 -8.73 -10.97
C GLY A 78 -1.76 -7.40 -10.53
N VAL A 79 -2.57 -6.34 -10.63
CA VAL A 79 -2.11 -4.95 -10.48
C VAL A 79 -1.74 -4.59 -9.03
N ALA A 80 -2.45 -5.12 -8.04
CA ALA A 80 -2.13 -4.90 -6.63
C ALA A 80 -0.79 -5.52 -6.24
N TRP A 81 -0.53 -6.76 -6.69
CA TRP A 81 0.73 -7.42 -6.41
C TRP A 81 1.90 -6.62 -6.99
N ARG A 82 1.80 -6.21 -8.26
CA ARG A 82 2.81 -5.37 -8.90
C ARG A 82 3.02 -4.03 -8.21
N PHE A 83 1.96 -3.42 -7.72
CA PHE A 83 2.07 -2.18 -6.97
C PHE A 83 2.87 -2.39 -5.68
N GLN A 84 2.59 -3.45 -4.92
CA GLN A 84 3.35 -3.78 -3.71
C GLN A 84 4.79 -4.14 -4.02
N GLU A 85 5.05 -4.89 -5.09
CA GLU A 85 6.42 -5.21 -5.55
C GLU A 85 7.21 -3.95 -5.92
N ALA A 86 6.61 -3.05 -6.69
CA ALA A 86 7.25 -1.81 -7.09
C ALA A 86 7.53 -0.91 -5.87
N LYS A 87 6.54 -0.76 -4.98
CA LYS A 87 6.67 -0.02 -3.73
C LYS A 87 7.78 -0.60 -2.85
N ALA A 88 7.87 -1.93 -2.76
CA ALA A 88 8.92 -2.62 -2.03
C ALA A 88 10.32 -2.36 -2.63
N THR A 89 10.44 -2.49 -3.95
CA THR A 89 11.68 -2.27 -4.70
C THR A 89 12.18 -0.83 -4.53
N ILE A 90 11.28 0.15 -4.64
CA ILE A 90 11.63 1.57 -4.46
C ILE A 90 12.06 1.84 -3.03
N ALA A 91 11.33 1.33 -2.03
CA ALA A 91 11.71 1.46 -0.63
C ALA A 91 13.13 0.93 -0.35
N GLN A 92 13.48 -0.23 -0.93
CA GLN A 92 14.83 -0.79 -0.80
C GLN A 92 15.89 0.10 -1.44
N ALA A 93 15.61 0.65 -2.63
CA ALA A 93 16.52 1.56 -3.30
C ALA A 93 16.73 2.86 -2.50
N TRP A 94 15.66 3.41 -1.91
CA TRP A 94 15.71 4.59 -1.06
C TRP A 94 16.55 4.35 0.19
N LEU A 95 16.31 3.26 0.93
CA LEU A 95 17.02 2.96 2.16
C LEU A 95 18.56 2.83 2.01
N ARG A 96 19.06 2.68 0.77
CA ARG A 96 20.50 2.66 0.47
C ARG A 96 21.11 4.05 0.24
N GLN A 97 20.29 5.09 0.11
CA GLN A 97 20.73 6.45 -0.15
C GLN A 97 20.97 7.21 1.15
N ALA A 98 21.96 8.11 1.12
CA ALA A 98 22.17 9.05 2.22
C ALA A 98 20.99 10.05 2.28
N GLY A 99 20.50 10.34 3.49
CA GLY A 99 19.43 11.31 3.70
C GLY A 99 18.01 10.72 3.82
N VAL A 100 17.84 9.40 3.64
CA VAL A 100 16.55 8.75 3.90
C VAL A 100 16.27 8.66 5.39
N LYS A 101 15.03 8.98 5.76
CA LYS A 101 14.54 8.93 7.14
C LYS A 101 13.42 7.92 7.25
N THR A 102 13.48 7.10 8.29
CA THR A 102 12.39 6.17 8.65
C THR A 102 11.69 6.65 9.90
N VAL A 103 10.36 6.66 9.89
CA VAL A 103 9.53 7.02 11.05
C VAL A 103 8.54 5.90 11.30
N VAL A 104 8.48 5.39 12.52
CA VAL A 104 7.47 4.42 12.94
C VAL A 104 6.42 5.14 13.77
N LYS A 105 5.16 5.05 13.36
CA LYS A 105 4.01 5.59 14.09
C LYS A 105 3.11 4.44 14.51
N GLN A 106 3.00 4.21 15.80
CA GLN A 106 2.07 3.22 16.34
C GLN A 106 0.63 3.67 16.05
N VAL A 107 -0.19 2.74 15.58
CA VAL A 107 -1.61 2.97 15.33
C VAL A 107 -2.38 1.86 16.03
N GLN A 108 -3.34 2.27 16.85
CA GLN A 108 -4.31 1.37 17.43
C GLN A 108 -5.44 1.20 16.42
N ASP A 109 -5.56 -0.01 15.87
CA ASP A 109 -6.69 -0.42 15.04
C ASP A 109 -7.57 -1.39 15.85
N GLU A 110 -8.84 -1.49 15.47
CA GLU A 110 -9.81 -2.46 16.02
C GLU A 110 -9.36 -3.91 15.76
N ALA A 111 -8.50 -4.14 14.76
CA ALA A 111 -7.89 -5.42 14.45
C ALA A 111 -6.61 -5.75 15.27
N GLY A 112 -6.16 -4.85 16.16
CA GLY A 112 -4.97 -4.98 17.00
C GLY A 112 -3.98 -3.81 16.83
N SER A 113 -2.87 -3.83 17.59
CA SER A 113 -1.79 -2.85 17.36
C SER A 113 -1.12 -3.11 16.00
N ALA A 114 -1.03 -2.06 15.20
CA ALA A 114 -0.20 -2.00 14.00
C ALA A 114 0.67 -0.74 14.09
N ALA A 115 1.59 -0.56 13.16
CA ALA A 115 2.27 0.72 13.01
C ALA A 115 2.48 1.05 11.55
N HIS A 116 2.45 2.35 11.28
CA HIS A 116 2.84 2.93 10.01
C HIS A 116 4.36 3.13 10.02
N LEU A 117 5.03 2.41 9.14
CA LEU A 117 6.43 2.58 8.82
C LEU A 117 6.54 3.49 7.60
N GLN A 118 6.94 4.72 7.87
CA GLN A 118 7.10 5.76 6.87
C GLN A 118 8.56 5.88 6.44
N ILE A 119 8.82 5.69 5.15
CA ILE A 119 10.14 5.88 4.54
C ILE A 119 10.10 7.16 3.73
N ARG A 120 10.95 8.12 4.10
CA ARG A 120 10.97 9.48 3.55
C ARG A 120 12.27 9.73 2.81
N MET A 121 12.15 10.11 1.54
CA MET A 121 13.24 10.64 0.75
C MET A 121 13.14 12.16 0.74
N ASP A 122 14.10 12.84 1.38
CA ASP A 122 14.17 14.29 1.46
C ASP A 122 15.21 14.80 0.47
N TYR A 123 14.79 15.63 -0.48
CA TYR A 123 15.68 16.16 -1.53
C TYR A 123 16.36 17.48 -1.14
N GLY A 124 16.32 17.87 0.14
CA GLY A 124 17.03 19.04 0.69
C GLY A 124 16.42 20.39 0.32
N SER A 125 15.28 20.40 -0.39
CA SER A 125 14.54 21.60 -0.77
C SER A 125 13.20 21.63 -0.02
N HIS A 126 12.77 22.81 0.41
CA HIS A 126 11.60 22.97 1.28
C HIS A 126 10.35 22.28 0.70
N GLY A 127 9.91 21.21 1.37
CA GLY A 127 8.71 20.48 1.02
C GLY A 127 8.85 19.41 -0.07
N LEU A 128 10.03 19.26 -0.69
CA LEU A 128 10.28 18.17 -1.65
C LEU A 128 10.63 16.89 -0.89
N VAL A 129 9.59 16.17 -0.49
CA VAL A 129 9.70 14.90 0.22
C VAL A 129 8.80 13.87 -0.43
N ASP A 130 9.38 12.78 -0.90
CA ASP A 130 8.61 11.60 -1.27
C ASP A 130 8.47 10.69 -0.04
N LEU A 131 7.29 10.11 0.11
CA LEU A 131 6.92 9.27 1.25
C LEU A 131 6.31 7.96 0.78
N LEU A 132 6.81 6.85 1.30
CA LEU A 132 6.16 5.54 1.25
C LEU A 132 5.69 5.17 2.65
N ASP A 133 4.49 4.63 2.78
CA ASP A 133 3.91 4.28 4.07
C ASP A 133 3.50 2.81 4.12
N PHE A 134 4.07 2.04 5.03
CA PHE A 134 3.82 0.60 5.15
C PHE A 134 3.12 0.30 6.46
N ILE A 135 2.07 -0.51 6.40
CA ILE A 135 1.40 -1.01 7.61
C ILE A 135 2.12 -2.27 8.07
N VAL A 136 2.66 -2.20 9.30
CA VAL A 136 3.38 -3.26 9.96
C VAL A 136 2.54 -3.83 11.09
N PRO A 137 2.23 -5.14 11.10
CA PRO A 137 1.59 -5.79 12.24
C PRO A 137 2.46 -5.72 13.51
N ALA A 138 1.86 -5.58 14.70
CA ALA A 138 2.61 -5.49 15.96
C ALA A 138 3.59 -6.63 16.23
N LYS A 139 3.26 -7.86 15.80
CA LYS A 139 4.15 -9.03 15.92
C LYS A 139 5.49 -8.85 15.20
N ASP A 140 5.55 -7.98 14.19
CA ASP A 140 6.74 -7.73 13.39
C ASP A 140 7.44 -6.42 13.80
N LEU A 141 6.77 -5.53 14.56
CA LEU A 141 7.36 -4.27 15.05
C LEU A 141 8.54 -4.47 15.99
N GLN A 142 8.43 -5.40 16.94
CA GLN A 142 9.54 -5.71 17.86
C GLN A 142 10.82 -6.17 17.13
N LYS A 143 10.68 -6.74 15.92
CA LYS A 143 11.80 -7.18 15.09
C LYS A 143 12.41 -6.04 14.26
N LEU A 144 11.66 -4.96 14.02
CA LEU A 144 12.10 -3.79 13.26
C LEU A 144 12.92 -2.82 14.13
N GLU A 145 12.61 -2.71 15.43
CA GLU A 145 13.33 -1.82 16.35
C GLU A 145 14.80 -2.18 16.56
N THR A 146 15.19 -3.43 16.27
CA THR A 146 16.53 -3.93 16.59
C THR A 146 17.55 -3.83 15.46
N LYS A 147 17.16 -3.81 14.16
CA LYS A 147 18.10 -3.65 13.03
C LYS A 147 17.43 -3.03 11.79
N GLN A 148 17.97 -1.92 11.28
CA GLN A 148 17.51 -1.26 10.05
C GLN A 148 17.65 -2.15 8.79
N LEU A 149 18.53 -3.17 8.79
CA LEU A 149 18.64 -4.19 7.73
C LEU A 149 17.42 -5.13 7.66
N THR A 150 16.70 -5.31 8.77
CA THR A 150 15.47 -6.14 8.83
C THR A 150 14.32 -5.51 8.05
N LEU A 151 14.34 -4.19 7.82
CA LEU A 151 13.38 -3.50 6.95
C LEU A 151 13.43 -4.03 5.52
N LEU A 152 14.63 -4.20 4.94
CA LEU A 152 14.82 -4.72 3.59
C LEU A 152 14.29 -6.16 3.45
N GLU A 153 14.49 -6.99 4.48
CA GLU A 153 14.00 -8.38 4.50
C GLU A 153 12.48 -8.45 4.72
N TRP A 154 11.93 -7.57 5.55
CA TRP A 154 10.50 -7.49 5.81
C TRP A 154 9.72 -7.08 4.56
N THR A 155 10.21 -6.09 3.80
CA THR A 155 9.53 -5.63 2.58
C THR A 155 9.41 -6.73 1.52
N LYS A 156 10.41 -7.64 1.44
CA LYS A 156 10.34 -8.82 0.56
C LYS A 156 9.37 -9.89 1.07
N LYS A 157 9.28 -10.09 2.39
CA LYS A 157 8.40 -11.07 3.04
C LYS A 157 6.93 -10.62 3.11
N GLN A 158 6.67 -9.32 2.95
CA GLN A 158 5.33 -8.72 2.91
C GLN A 158 4.66 -8.78 1.54
N LEU A 159 5.42 -9.11 0.49
CA LEU A 159 4.80 -9.42 -0.80
C LEU A 159 3.88 -10.62 -0.58
N PRO A 160 2.57 -10.52 -0.88
CA PRO A 160 1.71 -11.67 -0.76
C PRO A 160 2.32 -12.80 -1.58
N ALA A 161 2.44 -13.98 -0.95
CA ALA A 161 2.76 -15.19 -1.70
C ALA A 161 1.74 -15.31 -2.84
N PRO A 162 2.16 -15.79 -4.02
CA PRO A 162 1.23 -16.00 -5.12
C PRO A 162 0.03 -16.77 -4.57
N SER A 163 -1.17 -16.32 -4.91
CA SER A 163 -2.36 -17.12 -4.68
C SER A 163 -2.13 -18.43 -5.41
N GLU A 164 -1.89 -19.51 -4.65
CA GLU A 164 -2.01 -20.86 -5.17
C GLU A 164 -3.44 -20.98 -5.66
N SER A 165 -3.58 -20.92 -6.97
CA SER A 165 -4.80 -21.28 -7.68
C SER A 165 -4.98 -22.78 -7.50
N ASP A 166 -5.88 -23.16 -6.58
CA ASP A 166 -6.57 -24.46 -6.60
C ASP A 166 -7.68 -24.44 -7.67
#